data_AF-A0AAF0EJA6-F1
#
_entry.id   AF-A0AAF0EJA6-F1
#
_cell.length_a   1.000
_cell.length_b   1.000
_cell.length_c   1.000
_cell.angle_alpha   90.00
_cell.angle_beta   90.00
_cell.angle_gamma   90.00
#
_symmetry.space_group_name_H-M   'P 1'
#
loop_
_entity.id
_entity.type
_entity.pdbx_description
1 polymer ?
#
loop_
_entity_poly.entity_id
_entity_poly.type
_entity_poly.pdbx_seq_one_letter_code
_entity_poly.pdbx_strand_id
1 'polypeptide(L)'
;MQVGHGRVAQGAQALRRLRLARYSHRASDQLFLDAEKEETSTKQVRRDLLQVDDPVWTGEERLEDAVLRMLMDKHKPLRSGTTGLVSEKKKLQMAQRSSERPLSKLDEKPAAPVRPYTPEGQPWNAVFVVPTHARADAPKVYRGRYLNVEAPKSEMAKKLESMGVSPSQLALTDRQAMGHVRQSLRRAIDNERIENARHMKLNLSGKGSTAAETAQQHRPMIAMVGAVKGIAGLAEQKIEEARHLGIFDRNPLRGKPLTSDHNEYNPHLGREEFFLNRIVHRQGARPPWVELHVEMKTEEKALRQRIQHAWVCRALMRLDESGAWRQWEPVRVAWGQVDPKTDMPTFHVEECNKAGQTRLLTWAESFRDPEWIRREAAFHTEAVHQLNQKP
;
A
#
# COMPACT_ATOMS: atom_id res chain seq x y z
N MET A 1 -43.17 55.55 54.92
CA MET A 1 -41.83 56.12 55.12
C MET A 1 -41.09 55.31 56.17
N GLN A 2 -40.14 54.47 55.77
CA GLN A 2 -38.95 54.12 56.55
C GLN A 2 -38.01 53.34 55.62
N VAL A 3 -36.81 53.90 55.45
CA VAL A 3 -35.76 53.47 54.52
C VAL A 3 -34.62 52.88 55.34
N GLY A 4 -34.15 51.69 54.90
CA GLY A 4 -32.73 51.40 54.76
C GLY A 4 -31.94 51.00 56.00
N HIS A 5 -31.89 49.69 56.30
CA HIS A 5 -30.78 49.04 56.98
C HIS A 5 -30.43 47.74 56.24
N GLY A 6 -29.43 47.78 55.35
CA GLY A 6 -29.03 46.58 54.60
C GLY A 6 -27.77 46.68 53.73
N ARG A 7 -26.94 47.72 53.88
CA ARG A 7 -25.75 47.92 53.03
C ARG A 7 -24.41 48.07 53.75
N VAL A 8 -24.32 47.76 55.05
CA VAL A 8 -23.06 47.95 55.83
C VAL A 8 -22.31 46.63 56.10
N ALA A 9 -22.92 45.46 55.92
CA ALA A 9 -22.27 44.17 56.20
C ALA A 9 -21.43 43.60 55.05
N GLN A 10 -21.55 44.12 53.81
CA GLN A 10 -20.78 43.61 52.65
C GLN A 10 -19.41 44.31 52.49
N GLY A 11 -19.18 45.45 53.15
CA GLY A 11 -17.92 46.21 53.04
C GLY A 11 -16.75 45.65 53.86
N ALA A 12 -17.02 44.93 54.97
CA ALA A 12 -15.98 44.46 55.89
C ALA A 12 -15.33 43.13 55.48
N GLN A 13 -15.97 42.33 54.61
CA GLN A 13 -15.38 41.12 54.04
C GLN A 13 -14.51 41.40 52.81
N ALA A 14 -14.77 42.51 52.10
CA ALA A 14 -13.97 42.94 50.95
C ALA A 14 -12.57 43.43 51.36
N LEU A 15 -12.42 44.03 52.56
CA LEU A 15 -11.13 44.55 53.04
C LEU A 15 -10.23 43.52 53.73
N ARG A 16 -10.74 42.33 54.08
CA ARG A 16 -9.89 41.19 54.52
C ARG A 16 -9.30 40.39 53.36
N ARG A 17 -9.85 40.50 52.14
CA ARG A 17 -9.28 39.85 50.94
C ARG A 17 -8.15 40.62 50.28
N LEU A 18 -7.94 41.89 50.62
CA LEU A 18 -6.94 42.75 49.98
C LEU A 18 -5.60 42.87 50.74
N ARG A 19 -5.35 42.05 51.78
CA ARG A 19 -4.10 42.12 52.56
C ARG A 19 -3.19 40.88 52.55
N LEU A 20 -3.49 39.86 51.72
CA LEU A 20 -2.58 38.73 51.46
C LEU A 20 -2.37 38.44 49.96
N ALA A 21 -2.68 39.39 49.08
CA ALA A 21 -2.40 39.30 47.64
C ALA A 21 -1.01 39.85 47.26
N ARG A 22 -0.01 39.58 48.11
CA ARG A 22 1.41 39.71 47.79
C ARG A 22 2.14 38.50 48.36
N TYR A 23 1.70 37.32 47.95
CA TYR A 23 2.49 36.10 48.04
C TYR A 23 2.76 35.64 46.61
N SER A 24 4.04 35.39 46.35
CA SER A 24 4.67 35.13 45.07
C SER A 24 3.88 34.22 44.14
N HIS A 25 3.58 34.66 42.91
CA HIS A 25 3.36 33.75 41.79
C HIS A 25 4.69 33.05 41.46
N ARG A 26 4.97 31.93 42.14
CA ARG A 26 5.99 30.99 41.69
C ARG A 26 5.43 30.22 40.51
N ALA A 27 6.27 29.95 39.51
CA ALA A 27 5.91 29.11 38.36
C ALA A 27 5.32 27.75 38.77
N SER A 28 5.69 27.24 39.94
CA SER A 28 5.09 26.03 40.54
C SER A 28 3.59 26.15 40.79
N ASP A 29 3.10 27.31 41.24
CA ASP A 29 1.69 27.49 41.59
C ASP A 29 0.81 27.57 40.33
N GLN A 30 1.37 28.08 39.23
CA GLN A 30 0.73 28.01 37.92
C GLN A 30 0.64 26.57 37.40
N LEU A 31 1.68 25.75 37.64
CA LEU A 31 1.66 24.32 37.29
C LEU A 31 0.63 23.55 38.11
N PHE A 32 0.47 23.84 39.40
CA PHE A 32 -0.55 23.19 40.23
C PHE A 32 -1.98 23.61 39.84
N LEU A 33 -2.18 24.89 39.52
CA LEU A 33 -3.48 25.38 39.01
C LEU A 33 -3.84 24.77 37.65
N ASP A 34 -2.87 24.60 36.75
CA ASP A 34 -3.12 23.94 35.47
C ASP A 34 -3.31 22.42 35.64
N ALA A 35 -2.62 21.77 36.57
CA ALA A 35 -2.87 20.36 36.90
C ALA A 35 -4.28 20.15 37.48
N GLU A 36 -4.77 21.05 38.34
CA GLU A 36 -6.14 20.99 38.85
C GLU A 36 -7.20 21.23 37.75
N LYS A 37 -6.92 22.10 36.78
CA LYS A 37 -7.78 22.29 35.60
C LYS A 37 -7.79 21.05 34.70
N GLU A 38 -6.65 20.40 34.49
CA GLU A 38 -6.58 19.15 33.74
C GLU A 38 -7.30 18.01 34.47
N GLU A 39 -7.19 17.91 35.79
CA GLU A 39 -7.94 16.93 36.58
C GLU A 39 -9.45 17.16 36.56
N THR A 40 -9.89 18.42 36.63
CA THR A 40 -11.33 18.75 36.57
C THR A 40 -11.90 18.54 35.17
N SER A 41 -11.14 18.88 34.13
CA SER A 41 -11.50 18.62 32.73
C SER A 41 -11.58 17.11 32.44
N THR A 42 -10.59 16.33 32.87
CA THR A 42 -10.62 14.86 32.71
C THR A 42 -11.74 14.20 33.53
N LYS A 43 -12.06 14.71 34.72
CA LYS A 43 -13.21 14.26 35.51
C LYS A 43 -14.55 14.65 34.86
N GLN A 44 -14.64 15.78 34.15
CA GLN A 44 -15.82 16.15 33.35
C GLN A 44 -15.98 15.24 32.13
N VAL A 45 -14.93 15.03 31.33
CA VAL A 45 -14.96 14.12 30.18
C VAL A 45 -15.33 12.69 30.59
N ARG A 46 -14.83 12.22 31.74
CA ARG A 46 -15.22 10.91 32.30
C ARG A 46 -16.66 10.85 32.77
N ARG A 47 -17.25 11.95 33.23
CA ARG A 47 -18.68 12.01 33.58
C ARG A 47 -19.56 12.07 32.35
N ASP A 48 -19.18 12.86 31.35
CA ASP A 48 -19.89 12.94 30.07
C ASP A 48 -19.86 11.61 29.30
N LEU A 49 -18.77 10.84 29.37
CA LEU A 49 -18.69 9.48 28.80
C LEU A 49 -19.47 8.42 29.58
N LEU A 50 -19.78 8.66 30.86
CA LEU A 50 -20.60 7.76 31.69
C LEU A 50 -22.09 8.13 31.67
N GLN A 51 -22.42 9.28 31.08
CA GLN A 51 -23.77 9.85 30.99
C GLN A 51 -24.24 9.95 29.53
N VAL A 52 -23.83 8.98 28.71
CA VAL A 52 -24.49 8.71 27.43
C VAL A 52 -25.53 7.65 27.75
N ASP A 53 -26.80 8.05 27.74
CA ASP A 53 -27.95 7.14 27.85
C ASP A 53 -28.05 6.29 26.57
N ASP A 54 -27.08 5.39 26.37
CA ASP A 54 -27.17 4.40 25.31
C ASP A 54 -28.35 3.47 25.64
N PRO A 55 -29.33 3.32 24.73
CA PRO A 55 -30.46 2.45 24.97
C PRO A 55 -29.99 1.01 25.20
N VAL A 56 -30.67 0.31 26.12
CA VAL A 56 -30.37 -1.09 26.44
C VAL A 56 -30.42 -1.91 25.14
N TRP A 57 -29.35 -2.67 24.86
CA TRP A 57 -29.22 -3.51 23.68
C TRP A 57 -30.47 -4.38 23.46
N THR A 58 -31.21 -4.16 22.37
CA THR A 58 -32.47 -4.87 22.06
C THR A 58 -32.32 -6.08 21.13
N GLY A 59 -31.13 -6.31 20.57
CA GLY A 59 -30.78 -7.48 19.75
C GLY A 59 -30.40 -7.08 18.33
N GLU A 60 -30.95 -5.96 17.86
CA GLU A 60 -30.63 -5.34 16.58
C GLU A 60 -29.87 -4.04 16.85
N GLU A 61 -28.70 -3.90 16.23
CA GLU A 61 -27.90 -2.68 16.33
C GLU A 61 -28.52 -1.56 15.48
N ARG A 62 -28.40 -0.32 15.96
CA ARG A 62 -28.80 0.84 15.17
C ARG A 62 -27.90 0.99 13.95
N LEU A 63 -28.44 1.58 12.89
CA LEU A 63 -27.75 1.71 11.61
C LEU A 63 -26.50 2.61 11.77
N GLU A 64 -26.57 3.64 12.61
CA GLU A 64 -25.44 4.52 12.91
C GLU A 64 -24.30 3.77 13.59
N ASP A 65 -24.64 2.91 14.58
CA ASP A 65 -23.66 2.10 15.30
C ASP A 65 -23.06 1.00 14.42
N ALA A 66 -23.88 0.38 13.57
CA ALA A 66 -23.43 -0.60 12.58
C ALA A 66 -22.43 0.03 11.59
N VAL A 67 -22.74 1.23 11.08
CA VAL A 67 -21.86 1.98 10.17
C VAL A 67 -20.60 2.45 10.89
N LEU A 68 -20.72 2.94 12.12
CA LEU A 68 -19.56 3.35 12.92
C LEU A 68 -18.64 2.16 13.20
N ARG A 69 -19.20 0.98 13.53
CA ARG A 69 -18.45 -0.27 13.70
C ARG A 69 -17.79 -0.70 12.40
N MET A 70 -18.49 -0.61 11.27
CA MET A 70 -17.93 -0.91 9.95
C MET A 70 -16.79 0.03 9.57
N LEU A 71 -16.89 1.33 9.90
CA LEU A 71 -15.82 2.30 9.68
C LEU A 71 -14.62 2.05 10.60
N MET A 72 -14.86 1.78 11.89
CA MET A 72 -13.80 1.45 12.85
C MET A 72 -13.10 0.12 12.53
N ASP A 73 -13.83 -0.90 12.07
CA ASP A 73 -13.26 -2.19 11.65
C ASP A 73 -12.55 -2.08 10.29
N LYS A 74 -13.00 -1.22 9.37
CA LYS A 74 -12.27 -0.94 8.10
C LYS A 74 -10.92 -0.26 8.35
N HIS A 75 -10.84 0.57 9.37
CA HIS A 75 -9.61 1.29 9.76
C HIS A 75 -8.90 0.66 10.97
N LYS A 76 -9.12 -0.63 11.22
CA LYS A 76 -8.40 -1.38 12.26
C LYS A 76 -6.89 -1.34 11.94
N PRO A 77 -6.04 -0.70 12.75
CA PRO A 77 -4.61 -0.70 12.49
C PRO A 77 -4.09 -2.15 12.48
N LEU A 78 -3.29 -2.52 11.47
CA LEU A 78 -2.69 -3.84 11.41
C LEU A 78 -1.88 -4.10 12.68
N ARG A 79 -2.10 -5.27 13.28
CA ARG A 79 -1.51 -5.73 14.55
C ARG A 79 0.02 -5.71 14.43
N SER A 80 0.67 -4.62 14.88
CA SER A 80 2.14 -4.58 14.98
C SER A 80 2.58 -5.63 16.00
N GLY A 81 3.35 -6.61 15.53
CA GLY A 81 3.50 -7.95 16.13
C GLY A 81 4.17 -8.10 17.50
N THR A 82 4.18 -7.09 18.37
CA THR A 82 4.82 -7.21 19.71
C THR A 82 4.00 -6.60 20.85
N THR A 83 3.21 -5.56 20.62
CA THR A 83 2.47 -4.86 21.69
C THR A 83 1.05 -5.38 21.92
N GLY A 84 0.48 -6.11 20.96
CA GLY A 84 -0.88 -6.66 21.04
C GLY A 84 -1.03 -7.87 21.97
N LEU A 85 0.03 -8.67 22.17
CA LEU A 85 -0.05 -9.91 22.96
C LEU A 85 -0.30 -9.64 24.46
N VAL A 86 0.22 -8.54 25.00
CA VAL A 86 0.04 -8.18 26.41
C VAL A 86 -1.37 -7.65 26.67
N SER A 87 -1.91 -6.84 25.75
CA SER A 87 -3.28 -6.32 25.84
C SER A 87 -4.34 -7.41 25.59
N GLU A 88 -4.09 -8.36 24.68
CA GLU A 88 -4.98 -9.51 24.48
C GLU A 88 -4.97 -10.45 25.68
N LYS A 89 -3.81 -10.70 26.31
CA LYS A 89 -3.74 -11.54 27.51
C LYS A 89 -4.53 -10.92 28.67
N LYS A 90 -4.51 -9.59 28.83
CA LYS A 90 -5.36 -8.87 29.80
C LYS A 90 -6.85 -8.90 29.44
N LYS A 91 -7.22 -8.74 28.15
CA LYS A 91 -8.62 -8.82 27.70
C LYS A 91 -9.19 -10.23 27.84
N LEU A 92 -8.42 -11.27 27.52
CA LEU A 92 -8.81 -12.66 27.68
C LEU A 92 -8.97 -13.03 29.17
N GLN A 93 -8.10 -12.53 30.05
CA GLN A 93 -8.23 -12.72 31.50
C GLN A 93 -9.47 -12.02 32.09
N MET A 94 -9.90 -10.88 31.55
CA MET A 94 -11.16 -10.23 31.95
C MET A 94 -12.39 -10.99 31.42
N ALA A 95 -12.34 -11.50 30.19
CA ALA A 95 -13.43 -12.27 29.58
C ALA A 95 -13.60 -13.68 30.18
N GLN A 96 -12.57 -14.23 30.84
CA GLN A 96 -12.61 -15.54 31.50
C GLN A 96 -13.20 -15.53 32.92
N ARG A 97 -13.70 -14.40 33.45
CA ARG A 97 -14.56 -14.46 34.63
C ARG A 97 -15.85 -15.17 34.20
N SER A 98 -16.04 -16.39 34.69
CA SER A 98 -17.24 -17.18 34.49
C SER A 98 -18.45 -16.36 34.92
N SER A 99 -19.22 -15.87 33.95
CA SER A 99 -20.62 -15.57 34.22
C SER A 99 -21.28 -16.90 34.51
N GLU A 100 -21.77 -17.07 35.73
CA GLU A 100 -22.59 -18.22 36.10
C GLU A 100 -23.83 -18.22 35.21
N ARG A 101 -23.79 -19.00 34.12
CA ARG A 101 -24.99 -19.31 33.35
C ARG A 101 -25.85 -20.28 34.17
N PRO A 102 -27.14 -19.99 34.39
CA PRO A 102 -28.02 -20.92 35.06
C PRO A 102 -28.26 -22.14 34.15
N LEU A 103 -27.83 -23.32 34.60
CA LEU A 103 -28.16 -24.60 33.95
C LEU A 103 -29.66 -24.84 34.06
N SER A 104 -30.38 -24.73 32.95
CA SER A 104 -31.64 -25.46 32.74
C SER A 104 -31.32 -26.73 31.96
N LYS A 105 -31.75 -27.86 32.52
CA LYS A 105 -31.47 -29.21 32.05
C LYS A 105 -32.23 -29.48 30.74
N LEU A 106 -31.55 -30.02 29.74
CA LEU A 106 -32.17 -30.81 28.67
C LEU A 106 -31.50 -32.19 28.68
N ASP A 107 -32.32 -33.21 28.89
CA ASP A 107 -31.95 -34.60 28.96
C ASP A 107 -31.57 -35.15 27.58
N GLU A 108 -30.30 -35.48 27.38
CA GLU A 108 -29.89 -36.43 26.34
C GLU A 108 -29.09 -37.59 26.95
N LYS A 109 -29.57 -38.80 26.68
CA LYS A 109 -29.07 -40.07 27.22
C LYS A 109 -27.70 -40.37 26.60
N PRO A 110 -26.62 -40.55 27.37
CA PRO A 110 -25.29 -40.79 26.80
C PRO A 110 -25.21 -42.21 26.20
N ALA A 111 -25.10 -42.31 24.87
CA ALA A 111 -24.75 -43.56 24.21
C ALA A 111 -23.26 -43.88 24.48
N ALA A 112 -22.98 -45.11 24.92
CA ALA A 112 -21.64 -45.54 25.29
C ALA A 112 -20.63 -45.44 24.12
N PRO A 113 -19.37 -45.04 24.37
CA PRO A 113 -18.36 -44.92 23.33
C PRO A 113 -17.99 -46.31 22.78
N VAL A 114 -18.26 -46.54 21.49
CA VAL A 114 -17.85 -47.76 20.79
C VAL A 114 -16.34 -47.70 20.53
N ARG A 115 -15.58 -48.63 21.10
CA ARG A 115 -14.14 -48.76 20.87
C ARG A 115 -13.88 -49.38 19.49
N PRO A 116 -12.82 -48.98 18.77
CA PRO A 116 -12.46 -49.60 17.50
C PRO A 116 -12.17 -51.10 17.69
N TYR A 117 -12.68 -51.94 16.79
CA TYR A 117 -12.47 -53.38 16.82
C TYR A 117 -11.10 -53.73 16.25
N THR A 118 -10.29 -54.45 17.03
CA THR A 118 -8.98 -54.96 16.61
C THR A 118 -9.14 -56.45 16.28
N PRO A 119 -8.85 -56.89 15.03
CA PRO A 119 -8.86 -58.31 14.69
C PRO A 119 -7.80 -59.08 15.50
N GLU A 120 -8.13 -60.26 16.01
CA GLU A 120 -7.18 -61.07 16.77
C GLU A 120 -5.99 -61.51 15.90
N GLY A 121 -4.77 -61.31 16.41
CA GLY A 121 -3.51 -61.71 15.74
C GLY A 121 -2.76 -60.60 14.99
N GLN A 122 -3.35 -59.41 14.78
CA GLN A 122 -2.65 -58.27 14.16
C GLN A 122 -2.97 -56.94 14.89
N PRO A 123 -2.36 -56.70 16.06
CA PRO A 123 -2.68 -55.53 16.90
C PRO A 123 -2.32 -54.17 16.26
N TRP A 124 -1.50 -54.16 15.20
CA TRP A 124 -1.13 -52.95 14.46
C TRP A 124 -2.11 -52.57 13.35
N ASN A 125 -3.10 -53.42 13.03
CA ASN A 125 -4.12 -53.15 12.00
C ASN A 125 -5.45 -52.71 12.65
N ALA A 126 -5.51 -51.46 13.13
CA ALA A 126 -6.75 -50.88 13.62
C ALA A 126 -7.66 -50.49 12.44
N VAL A 127 -8.86 -51.08 12.37
CA VAL A 127 -9.87 -50.74 11.35
C VAL A 127 -10.81 -49.66 11.92
N PHE A 128 -10.87 -48.50 11.26
CA PHE A 128 -11.76 -47.42 11.66
C PHE A 128 -13.23 -47.82 11.49
N VAL A 129 -14.01 -47.75 12.58
CA VAL A 129 -15.46 -47.98 12.56
C VAL A 129 -16.16 -46.63 12.59
N VAL A 130 -16.90 -46.32 11.53
CA VAL A 130 -17.65 -45.06 11.39
C VAL A 130 -18.74 -44.99 12.47
N PRO A 131 -18.80 -43.92 13.30
CA PRO A 131 -19.84 -43.73 14.31
C PRO A 131 -21.25 -43.68 13.72
N THR A 132 -22.25 -44.09 14.49
CA THR A 132 -23.66 -44.20 14.07
C THR A 132 -24.24 -42.89 13.54
N HIS A 133 -23.83 -41.74 14.08
CA HIS A 133 -24.28 -40.40 13.64
C HIS A 133 -23.72 -39.98 12.28
N ALA A 134 -22.67 -40.62 11.77
CA ALA A 134 -22.07 -40.31 10.47
C ALA A 134 -22.58 -41.21 9.33
N ARG A 135 -23.49 -42.16 9.60
CA ARG A 135 -24.07 -43.06 8.58
C ARG A 135 -25.21 -42.42 7.77
N ALA A 136 -25.86 -41.38 8.31
CA ALA A 136 -27.10 -40.88 7.73
C ALA A 136 -26.90 -40.11 6.42
N ASP A 137 -25.79 -39.39 6.24
CA ASP A 137 -25.49 -38.67 4.99
C ASP A 137 -23.98 -38.57 4.75
N ALA A 138 -23.40 -39.56 4.10
CA ALA A 138 -22.01 -39.46 3.64
C ALA A 138 -21.97 -38.56 2.39
N PRO A 139 -21.22 -37.42 2.40
CA PRO A 139 -21.02 -36.67 1.17
C PRO A 139 -20.24 -37.56 0.18
N LYS A 140 -20.85 -37.87 -0.96
CA LYS A 140 -20.19 -38.58 -2.07
C LYS A 140 -19.11 -37.69 -2.65
N VAL A 141 -17.90 -37.76 -2.09
CA VAL A 141 -16.71 -37.11 -2.65
C VAL A 141 -16.41 -37.80 -3.98
N TYR A 142 -16.80 -37.17 -5.09
CA TYR A 142 -16.43 -37.57 -6.44
C TYR A 142 -14.92 -37.39 -6.59
N ARG A 143 -14.16 -38.48 -6.43
CA ARG A 143 -12.74 -38.50 -6.85
C ARG A 143 -12.75 -38.50 -8.37
N GLY A 144 -12.29 -37.41 -8.98
CA GLY A 144 -12.09 -37.34 -10.43
C GLY A 144 -11.30 -38.55 -10.89
N ARG A 145 -11.81 -39.22 -11.94
CA ARG A 145 -11.13 -40.33 -12.60
C ARG A 145 -9.86 -39.76 -13.23
N TYR A 146 -8.74 -39.82 -12.51
CA TYR A 146 -7.45 -39.49 -13.10
C TYR A 146 -7.27 -40.45 -14.28
N LEU A 147 -7.07 -39.92 -15.49
CA LEU A 147 -6.41 -40.68 -16.56
C LEU A 147 -5.18 -41.35 -15.94
N ASN A 148 -4.80 -42.53 -16.42
CA ASN A 148 -3.62 -43.26 -15.91
C ASN A 148 -2.36 -42.38 -15.96
N VAL A 149 -2.15 -41.59 -14.91
CA VAL A 149 -0.92 -40.87 -14.64
C VAL A 149 -0.17 -41.83 -13.76
N GLU A 150 0.70 -42.62 -14.37
CA GLU A 150 1.68 -43.39 -13.64
C GLU A 150 2.38 -42.43 -12.66
N ALA A 151 2.35 -42.76 -11.37
CA ALA A 151 3.02 -41.96 -10.36
C ALA A 151 4.48 -41.75 -10.78
N PRO A 152 5.05 -40.54 -10.65
CA PRO A 152 6.41 -40.28 -11.07
C PRO A 152 7.35 -41.25 -10.37
N LYS A 153 8.04 -42.08 -11.14
CA LYS A 153 8.99 -43.06 -10.62
C LYS A 153 10.04 -42.33 -9.78
N SER A 154 10.37 -42.88 -8.62
CA SER A 154 11.45 -42.33 -7.78
C SER A 154 12.76 -42.36 -8.57
N GLU A 155 13.69 -41.44 -8.26
CA GLU A 155 15.01 -41.40 -8.90
C GLU A 155 15.75 -42.75 -8.78
N MET A 156 15.54 -43.47 -7.66
CA MET A 156 16.06 -44.82 -7.47
C MET A 156 15.42 -45.83 -8.42
N ALA A 157 14.11 -45.75 -8.64
CA ALA A 157 13.40 -46.62 -9.58
C ALA A 157 13.86 -46.37 -11.02
N LYS A 158 14.06 -45.10 -11.42
CA LYS A 158 14.63 -44.76 -12.73
C LYS A 158 16.05 -45.31 -12.91
N LYS A 159 16.87 -45.25 -11.85
CA LYS A 159 18.24 -45.81 -11.86
C LYS A 159 18.24 -47.33 -12.00
N LEU A 160 17.37 -48.02 -11.27
CA LEU A 160 17.22 -49.48 -11.41
C LEU A 160 16.75 -49.87 -12.82
N GLU A 161 15.81 -49.11 -13.40
CA GLU A 161 15.37 -49.30 -14.78
C GLU A 161 16.47 -49.04 -15.81
N SER A 162 17.30 -48.02 -15.62
CA SER A 162 18.47 -47.77 -16.49
C SER A 162 19.50 -48.90 -16.44
N MET A 163 19.52 -49.67 -15.34
CA MET A 163 20.34 -50.88 -15.17
C MET A 163 19.62 -52.16 -15.61
N GLY A 164 18.40 -52.05 -16.18
CA GLY A 164 17.58 -53.18 -16.62
C GLY A 164 16.94 -53.99 -15.49
N VAL A 165 16.91 -53.47 -14.26
CA VAL A 165 16.33 -54.15 -13.09
C VAL A 165 14.92 -53.62 -12.85
N SER A 166 13.90 -54.39 -13.27
CA SER A 166 12.51 -54.05 -12.97
C SER A 166 12.13 -54.44 -11.52
N PRO A 167 11.23 -53.71 -10.84
CA PRO A 167 10.84 -54.02 -9.46
C PRO A 167 10.31 -55.44 -9.25
N SER A 168 9.70 -56.05 -10.27
CA SER A 168 9.22 -57.43 -10.27
C SER A 168 10.31 -58.50 -10.37
N GLN A 169 11.51 -58.14 -10.83
CA GLN A 169 12.66 -59.05 -10.95
C GLN A 169 13.56 -59.04 -9.71
N LEU A 170 13.24 -58.22 -8.70
CA LEU A 170 13.98 -58.20 -7.44
C LEU A 170 13.63 -59.44 -6.61
N ALA A 171 14.61 -60.32 -6.42
CA ALA A 171 14.49 -61.49 -5.55
C ALA A 171 14.45 -61.06 -4.07
N LEU A 172 13.29 -60.56 -3.62
CA LEU A 172 13.06 -60.06 -2.25
C LEU A 172 13.28 -61.11 -1.16
N THR A 173 13.19 -62.40 -1.53
CA THR A 173 13.35 -63.55 -0.64
C THR A 173 14.79 -64.06 -0.53
N ASP A 174 15.69 -63.70 -1.46
CA ASP A 174 17.08 -64.16 -1.45
C ASP A 174 18.06 -63.04 -1.05
N ARG A 175 18.70 -63.23 0.10
CA ARG A 175 19.65 -62.28 0.68
C ARG A 175 20.89 -62.08 -0.18
N GLN A 176 21.37 -63.13 -0.85
CA GLN A 176 22.59 -63.05 -1.66
C GLN A 176 22.33 -62.29 -2.96
N ALA A 177 21.22 -62.59 -3.64
CA ALA A 177 20.78 -61.88 -4.84
C ALA A 177 20.60 -60.37 -4.59
N MET A 178 19.95 -59.99 -3.48
CA MET A 178 19.84 -58.56 -3.09
C MET A 178 21.19 -57.93 -2.74
N GLY A 179 22.13 -58.73 -2.22
CA GLY A 179 23.51 -58.30 -1.98
C GLY A 179 24.23 -57.90 -3.27
N HIS A 180 24.11 -58.72 -4.32
CA HIS A 180 24.68 -58.42 -5.63
C HIS A 180 24.06 -57.17 -6.28
N VAL A 181 22.74 -57.01 -6.20
CA VAL A 181 22.03 -55.81 -6.72
C VAL A 181 22.47 -54.54 -5.98
N ARG A 182 22.65 -54.61 -4.65
CA ARG A 182 23.15 -53.46 -3.87
C ARG A 182 24.59 -53.11 -4.24
N GLN A 183 25.44 -54.11 -4.50
CA GLN A 183 26.82 -53.89 -4.92
C GLN A 183 26.92 -53.32 -6.33
N SER A 184 26.11 -53.79 -7.28
CA SER A 184 26.08 -53.24 -8.65
C SER A 184 25.58 -51.80 -8.66
N LEU A 185 24.53 -51.49 -7.88
CA LEU A 185 24.02 -50.14 -7.71
C LEU A 185 25.07 -49.21 -7.10
N ARG A 186 25.81 -49.68 -6.08
CA ARG A 186 26.88 -48.90 -5.45
C ARG A 186 27.98 -48.55 -6.44
N ARG A 187 28.44 -49.52 -7.24
CA ARG A 187 29.46 -49.30 -8.28
C ARG A 187 29.00 -48.32 -9.34
N ALA A 188 27.75 -48.39 -9.77
CA ALA A 188 27.21 -47.49 -10.77
C ALA A 188 27.09 -46.04 -10.26
N ILE A 189 26.67 -45.85 -9.01
CA ILE A 189 26.63 -44.51 -8.38
C ILE A 189 28.04 -43.91 -8.27
N ASP A 190 29.03 -44.74 -7.91
CA ASP A 190 30.41 -44.28 -7.80
C ASP A 190 31.00 -43.94 -9.19
N ASN A 191 30.66 -44.70 -10.25
CA ASN A 191 31.03 -44.38 -11.63
C ASN A 191 30.38 -43.07 -12.12
N GLU A 192 29.10 -42.84 -11.82
CA GLU A 192 28.39 -41.59 -12.18
C GLU A 192 29.04 -40.36 -11.53
N ARG A 193 29.52 -40.48 -10.29
CA ARG A 193 30.27 -39.41 -9.61
C ARG A 193 31.60 -39.13 -10.30
N ILE A 194 32.31 -40.16 -10.76
CA ILE A 194 33.57 -40.02 -11.50
C ILE A 194 33.32 -39.35 -12.85
N GLU A 195 32.28 -39.76 -13.58
CA GLU A 195 31.92 -39.14 -14.86
C GLU A 195 31.50 -37.68 -14.68
N ASN A 196 30.65 -37.37 -13.70
CA ASN A 196 30.28 -35.98 -13.40
C ASN A 196 31.51 -35.14 -13.03
N ALA A 197 32.46 -35.68 -12.27
CA ALA A 197 33.72 -34.99 -11.95
C ALA A 197 34.61 -34.77 -13.19
N ARG A 198 34.63 -35.73 -14.14
CA ARG A 198 35.31 -35.59 -15.44
C ARG A 198 34.66 -34.51 -16.29
N HIS A 199 33.33 -34.50 -16.38
CA HIS A 199 32.56 -33.48 -17.11
C HIS A 199 32.74 -32.08 -16.50
N MET A 200 32.79 -31.96 -15.17
CA MET A 200 33.09 -30.66 -14.52
C MET A 200 34.50 -30.17 -14.83
N LYS A 201 35.51 -31.05 -14.85
CA LYS A 201 36.89 -30.68 -15.22
C LYS A 201 37.03 -30.32 -16.70
N LEU A 202 36.34 -31.02 -17.60
CA LEU A 202 36.33 -30.70 -19.03
C LEU A 202 35.72 -29.31 -19.29
N ASN A 203 34.62 -28.97 -18.60
CA ASN A 203 34.00 -27.65 -18.72
C ASN A 203 34.85 -26.52 -18.14
N LEU A 204 35.65 -26.80 -17.11
CA LEU A 204 36.59 -25.81 -16.54
C LEU A 204 37.83 -25.63 -17.43
N SER A 205 38.28 -26.70 -18.09
CA SER A 205 39.46 -26.69 -18.97
C SER A 205 39.18 -26.17 -20.39
N GLY A 206 37.92 -26.12 -20.83
CA GLY A 206 37.54 -25.60 -22.15
C GLY A 206 37.51 -24.07 -22.25
N LYS A 207 37.75 -23.34 -21.16
CA LYS A 207 37.62 -21.87 -21.09
C LYS A 207 38.98 -21.20 -21.30
N GLY A 208 39.57 -21.39 -22.47
CA GLY A 208 40.90 -20.86 -22.83
C GLY A 208 41.01 -20.09 -24.15
N SER A 209 39.98 -20.08 -25.00
CA SER A 209 40.03 -19.29 -26.24
C SER A 209 38.61 -18.98 -26.74
N THR A 210 38.44 -17.80 -27.35
CA THR A 210 37.19 -17.19 -27.86
C THR A 210 36.31 -16.46 -26.83
N ALA A 211 36.88 -15.46 -26.14
CA ALA A 211 36.16 -14.50 -25.31
C ALA A 211 35.62 -13.27 -26.08
N ALA A 212 35.65 -13.26 -27.43
CA ALA A 212 35.38 -12.06 -28.22
C ALA A 212 34.02 -12.02 -28.94
N GLU A 213 33.30 -13.14 -29.11
CA GLU A 213 32.08 -13.17 -29.93
C GLU A 213 30.76 -13.31 -29.16
N THR A 214 30.79 -13.52 -27.84
CA THR A 214 29.56 -13.80 -27.06
C THR A 214 28.92 -12.53 -26.46
N ALA A 215 29.45 -11.33 -26.73
CA ALA A 215 28.91 -10.09 -26.17
C ALA A 215 27.56 -9.65 -26.79
N GLN A 216 27.21 -10.12 -27.99
CA GLN A 216 25.97 -9.72 -28.67
C GLN A 216 24.74 -10.61 -28.36
N GLN A 217 24.89 -11.74 -27.67
CA GLN A 217 23.80 -12.74 -27.52
C GLN A 217 23.19 -12.83 -26.12
N HIS A 218 23.60 -12.01 -25.16
CA HIS A 218 22.96 -11.94 -23.84
C HIS A 218 21.68 -11.09 -23.86
N ARG A 219 20.71 -11.45 -24.73
CA ARG A 219 19.30 -11.16 -24.40
C ARG A 219 18.87 -12.24 -23.42
N PRO A 220 18.31 -11.90 -22.25
CA PRO A 220 17.83 -12.91 -21.32
C PRO A 220 16.68 -13.65 -22.00
N MET A 221 16.93 -14.91 -22.40
CA MET A 221 15.87 -15.86 -22.69
C MET A 221 15.01 -15.94 -21.43
N ILE A 222 13.85 -15.29 -21.45
CA ILE A 222 12.77 -15.47 -20.48
C ILE A 222 12.23 -16.88 -20.72
N ALA A 223 13.02 -17.88 -20.35
CA ALA A 223 12.62 -19.27 -20.40
C ALA A 223 11.75 -19.50 -19.17
N MET A 224 10.47 -19.64 -19.47
CA MET A 224 9.35 -20.12 -18.65
C MET A 224 9.70 -21.40 -17.88
N VAL A 225 10.51 -21.28 -16.83
CA VAL A 225 10.86 -22.36 -15.90
C VAL A 225 10.47 -21.88 -14.52
N GLY A 226 9.25 -22.23 -14.08
CA GLY A 226 8.69 -22.01 -12.74
C GLY A 226 8.98 -20.64 -12.13
N ALA A 227 7.99 -19.74 -12.13
CA ALA A 227 8.09 -18.31 -11.78
C ALA A 227 9.08 -17.92 -10.66
N VAL A 228 9.26 -18.74 -9.61
CA VAL A 228 10.20 -18.45 -8.51
C VAL A 228 11.66 -18.80 -8.86
N LYS A 229 11.92 -19.88 -9.60
CA LYS A 229 13.28 -20.35 -9.92
C LYS A 229 13.93 -19.49 -11.02
N GLY A 230 13.13 -18.95 -11.94
CA GLY A 230 13.59 -17.98 -12.93
C GLY A 230 14.03 -16.65 -12.31
N ILE A 231 13.31 -16.14 -11.31
CA ILE A 231 13.66 -14.88 -10.62
C ILE A 231 14.97 -15.06 -9.83
N ALA A 232 15.15 -16.20 -9.16
CA ALA A 232 16.39 -16.50 -8.46
C ALA A 232 17.60 -16.54 -9.42
N GLY A 233 17.45 -17.13 -10.60
CA GLY A 233 18.49 -17.14 -11.62
C GLY A 233 18.85 -15.75 -12.14
N LEU A 234 17.85 -14.89 -12.38
CA LEU A 234 18.07 -13.51 -12.79
C LEU A 234 18.75 -12.68 -11.68
N ALA A 235 18.37 -12.90 -10.43
CA ALA A 235 18.99 -12.25 -9.29
C ALA A 235 20.47 -12.63 -9.18
N GLU A 236 20.80 -13.92 -9.32
CA GLU A 236 22.18 -14.41 -9.28
C GLU A 236 23.02 -13.83 -10.42
N GLN A 237 22.48 -13.79 -11.65
CA GLN A 237 23.15 -13.17 -12.78
C GLN A 237 23.46 -11.69 -12.51
N LYS A 238 22.49 -10.94 -11.99
CA LYS A 238 22.70 -9.52 -11.62
C LYS A 238 23.73 -9.34 -10.51
N ILE A 239 23.78 -10.26 -9.55
CA ILE A 239 24.77 -10.23 -8.47
C ILE A 239 26.17 -10.49 -9.04
N GLU A 240 26.33 -11.43 -9.97
CA GLU A 240 27.60 -11.72 -10.64
C GLU A 240 28.06 -10.53 -11.51
N GLU A 241 27.16 -9.92 -12.29
CA GLU A 241 27.44 -8.71 -13.07
C GLU A 241 27.87 -7.54 -12.17
N ALA A 242 27.16 -7.31 -11.05
CA ALA A 242 27.52 -6.27 -10.09
C ALA A 242 28.84 -6.53 -9.36
N ARG A 243 29.20 -7.81 -9.12
CA ARG A 243 30.51 -8.22 -8.62
C ARG A 243 31.60 -7.92 -9.64
N HIS A 244 31.39 -8.28 -10.91
CA HIS A 244 32.35 -8.00 -11.98
C HIS A 244 32.58 -6.51 -12.20
N LEU A 245 31.53 -5.69 -12.07
CA LEU A 245 31.62 -4.24 -12.16
C LEU A 245 32.25 -3.57 -10.91
N GLY A 246 32.53 -4.33 -9.85
CA GLY A 246 33.06 -3.80 -8.59
C GLY A 246 32.11 -2.82 -7.89
N ILE A 247 30.80 -2.90 -8.16
CA ILE A 247 29.78 -2.01 -7.57
C ILE A 247 29.69 -2.21 -6.05
N PHE A 248 29.89 -3.45 -5.60
CA PHE A 248 29.91 -3.79 -4.18
C PHE A 248 31.09 -3.14 -3.45
N ASP A 249 32.25 -3.03 -4.11
CA ASP A 249 33.44 -2.40 -3.54
C ASP A 249 33.31 -0.88 -3.52
N ARG A 250 32.71 -0.30 -4.57
CA ARG A 250 32.48 1.13 -4.74
C ARG A 250 31.02 1.50 -4.51
N ASN A 251 30.43 1.12 -3.37
CA ASN A 251 29.02 1.43 -3.10
C ASN A 251 28.80 2.96 -2.94
N PRO A 252 28.25 3.67 -3.95
CA PRO A 252 28.13 5.13 -3.94
C PRO A 252 26.96 5.62 -3.06
N LEU A 253 26.15 4.68 -2.57
CA LEU A 253 24.99 4.90 -1.73
C LEU A 253 25.26 4.49 -0.26
N ARG A 254 26.48 4.06 0.07
CA ARG A 254 26.85 3.74 1.47
C ARG A 254 26.67 4.98 2.35
N GLY A 255 25.84 4.86 3.38
CA GLY A 255 25.56 5.94 4.33
C GLY A 255 24.59 7.01 3.86
N LYS A 256 24.11 6.96 2.60
CA LYS A 256 23.01 7.82 2.16
C LYS A 256 21.68 7.19 2.58
N PRO A 257 20.70 7.99 3.06
CA PRO A 257 19.38 7.46 3.32
C PRO A 257 18.78 6.88 2.03
N LEU A 258 18.04 5.78 2.16
CA LEU A 258 17.31 5.20 1.04
C LEU A 258 16.37 6.27 0.47
N THR A 259 16.36 6.43 -0.85
CA THR A 259 15.39 7.30 -1.52
C THR A 259 14.02 6.64 -1.39
N SER A 260 13.24 7.06 -0.40
CA SER A 260 11.85 6.65 -0.25
C SER A 260 11.00 7.50 -1.19
N ASP A 261 10.17 6.84 -2.00
CA ASP A 261 9.26 7.55 -2.88
C ASP A 261 8.18 8.22 -2.01
N HIS A 262 7.81 9.47 -2.31
CA HIS A 262 6.80 10.20 -1.54
C HIS A 262 5.47 9.43 -1.41
N ASN A 263 5.13 8.65 -2.44
CA ASN A 263 3.90 7.86 -2.51
C ASN A 263 3.93 6.60 -1.61
N GLU A 264 5.07 6.21 -1.04
CA GLU A 264 5.17 5.06 -0.11
C GLU A 264 4.42 5.32 1.20
N TYR A 265 4.35 6.59 1.60
CA TYR A 265 3.67 7.02 2.83
C TYR A 265 2.22 7.46 2.58
N ASN A 266 1.72 7.34 1.35
CA ASN A 266 0.36 7.74 1.02
C ASN A 266 -0.64 6.78 1.69
N PRO A 267 -1.47 7.25 2.65
CA PRO A 267 -2.44 6.40 3.35
C PRO A 267 -3.54 5.83 2.45
N HIS A 268 -3.72 6.40 1.25
CA HIS A 268 -4.76 6.02 0.31
C HIS A 268 -4.32 4.98 -0.72
N LEU A 269 -3.04 4.63 -0.77
CA LEU A 269 -2.53 3.60 -1.65
C LEU A 269 -2.16 2.37 -0.83
N GLY A 270 -2.70 1.21 -1.21
CA GLY A 270 -2.21 -0.05 -0.68
C GLY A 270 -0.71 -0.21 -0.97
N ARG A 271 0.00 -0.95 -0.13
CA ARG A 271 1.43 -1.23 -0.36
C ARG A 271 1.65 -1.95 -1.69
N GLU A 272 0.73 -2.84 -2.06
CA GLU A 272 0.70 -3.60 -3.30
C GLU A 272 0.45 -2.67 -4.50
N GLU A 273 -0.54 -1.78 -4.40
CA GLU A 273 -0.87 -0.79 -5.44
C GLU A 273 0.28 0.18 -5.67
N PHE A 274 0.97 0.60 -4.60
CA PHE A 274 2.18 1.39 -4.70
C PHE A 274 3.25 0.67 -5.54
N PHE A 275 3.54 -0.61 -5.23
CA PHE A 275 4.54 -1.37 -5.98
C PHE A 275 4.10 -1.66 -7.41
N LEU A 276 2.83 -1.97 -7.64
CA LEU A 276 2.26 -2.15 -8.98
C LEU A 276 2.43 -0.87 -9.80
N ASN A 277 2.00 0.28 -9.28
CA ASN A 277 2.18 1.56 -9.93
C ASN A 277 3.66 1.83 -10.21
N ARG A 278 4.56 1.56 -9.25
CA ARG A 278 6.00 1.71 -9.46
C ARG A 278 6.55 0.82 -10.57
N ILE A 279 6.10 -0.43 -10.68
CA ILE A 279 6.50 -1.35 -11.75
C ILE A 279 5.99 -0.86 -13.10
N VAL A 280 4.71 -0.48 -13.17
CA VAL A 280 4.06 0.10 -14.36
C VAL A 280 4.81 1.35 -14.83
N HIS A 281 5.18 2.25 -13.92
CA HIS A 281 5.95 3.45 -14.21
C HIS A 281 7.37 3.11 -14.69
N ARG A 282 8.06 2.14 -14.04
CA ARG A 282 9.41 1.71 -14.46
C ARG A 282 9.41 1.01 -15.82
N GLN A 283 8.35 0.31 -16.15
CA GLN A 283 8.18 -0.36 -17.45
C GLN A 283 7.72 0.62 -18.54
N GLY A 284 7.39 1.86 -18.19
CA GLY A 284 6.82 2.83 -19.14
C GLY A 284 5.45 2.42 -19.68
N ALA A 285 4.83 1.38 -19.14
CA ALA A 285 3.57 0.84 -19.61
C ALA A 285 2.43 1.65 -18.99
N ARG A 286 2.14 2.81 -19.55
CA ARG A 286 1.02 3.63 -19.09
C ARG A 286 -0.27 3.03 -19.67
N PRO A 287 -1.35 2.91 -18.88
CA PRO A 287 -2.64 2.51 -19.44
C PRO A 287 -3.02 3.45 -20.59
N PRO A 288 -3.66 2.96 -21.67
CA PRO A 288 -3.97 3.78 -22.85
C PRO A 288 -4.77 5.04 -22.52
N TRP A 289 -5.69 4.97 -21.57
CA TRP A 289 -6.48 6.12 -21.13
C TRP A 289 -5.64 7.20 -20.40
N VAL A 290 -4.55 6.81 -19.73
CA VAL A 290 -3.61 7.76 -19.11
C VAL A 290 -2.80 8.49 -20.18
N GLU A 291 -2.41 7.78 -21.24
CA GLU A 291 -1.70 8.37 -22.38
C GLU A 291 -2.58 9.41 -23.07
N LEU A 292 -3.82 9.04 -23.39
CA LEU A 292 -4.82 9.96 -23.95
C LEU A 292 -5.06 11.17 -23.04
N HIS A 293 -5.12 10.97 -21.72
CA HIS A 293 -5.30 12.09 -20.78
C HIS A 293 -4.08 13.03 -20.75
N VAL A 294 -2.88 12.48 -20.87
CA VAL A 294 -1.65 13.28 -20.94
C VAL A 294 -1.62 14.05 -22.25
N GLU A 295 -1.93 13.40 -23.36
CA GLU A 295 -2.03 14.02 -24.68
C GLU A 295 -3.05 15.15 -24.69
N MET A 296 -4.26 14.90 -24.17
CA MET A 296 -5.30 15.92 -24.04
C MET A 296 -4.80 17.12 -23.23
N LYS A 297 -4.12 16.89 -22.10
CA LYS A 297 -3.56 17.96 -21.28
C LYS A 297 -2.43 18.72 -21.97
N THR A 298 -1.61 18.04 -22.77
CA THR A 298 -0.56 18.71 -23.55
C THR A 298 -1.17 19.56 -24.66
N GLU A 299 -2.20 19.08 -25.35
CA GLU A 299 -2.93 19.85 -26.35
C GLU A 299 -3.67 21.04 -25.73
N GLU A 300 -4.27 20.87 -24.55
CA GLU A 300 -4.89 21.97 -23.81
C GLU A 300 -3.87 23.07 -23.49
N LYS A 301 -2.68 22.68 -23.00
CA LYS A 301 -1.59 23.62 -22.73
C LYS A 301 -1.10 24.30 -24.00
N ALA A 302 -0.93 23.55 -25.09
CA ALA A 302 -0.52 24.10 -26.38
C ALA A 302 -1.55 25.10 -26.92
N LEU A 303 -2.84 24.81 -26.80
CA LEU A 303 -3.93 25.72 -27.14
C LEU A 303 -3.86 27.02 -26.34
N ARG A 304 -3.71 26.91 -25.01
CA ARG A 304 -3.56 28.09 -24.13
C ARG A 304 -2.37 28.95 -24.55
N GLN A 305 -1.23 28.32 -24.85
CA GLN A 305 -0.03 29.02 -25.33
C GLN A 305 -0.25 29.70 -26.69
N ARG A 306 -0.95 29.06 -27.64
CA ARG A 306 -1.28 29.66 -28.93
C ARG A 306 -2.18 30.88 -28.77
N ILE A 307 -3.20 30.81 -27.93
CA ILE A 307 -4.10 31.94 -27.64
C ILE A 307 -3.32 33.08 -26.96
N GLN A 308 -2.48 32.76 -25.98
CA GLN A 308 -1.63 33.76 -25.33
C GLN A 308 -0.69 34.43 -26.32
N HIS A 309 -0.04 33.65 -27.20
CA HIS A 309 0.86 34.18 -28.21
C HIS A 309 0.13 35.09 -29.21
N ALA A 310 -1.00 34.64 -29.76
CA ALA A 310 -1.83 35.43 -30.67
C ALA A 310 -2.29 36.74 -30.02
N TRP A 311 -2.71 36.68 -28.74
CA TRP A 311 -3.07 37.86 -27.98
C TRP A 311 -1.89 38.81 -27.76
N VAL A 312 -0.72 38.32 -27.38
CA VAL A 312 0.50 39.13 -27.20
C VAL A 312 0.89 39.80 -28.51
N CYS A 313 0.92 39.07 -29.63
CA CYS A 313 1.24 39.63 -30.94
C CYS A 313 0.27 40.75 -31.32
N ARG A 314 -1.05 40.54 -31.16
CA ARG A 314 -2.06 41.56 -31.43
C ARG A 314 -1.91 42.77 -30.50
N ALA A 315 -1.63 42.53 -29.21
CA ALA A 315 -1.44 43.59 -28.24
C ALA A 315 -0.22 44.45 -28.60
N LEU A 316 0.88 43.83 -29.03
CA LEU A 316 2.08 44.51 -29.51
C LEU A 316 1.82 45.28 -30.81
N MET A 317 1.09 44.71 -31.77
CA MET A 317 0.72 45.42 -33.00
C MET A 317 -0.10 46.68 -32.70
N ARG A 318 -1.09 46.58 -31.81
CA ARG A 318 -1.91 47.74 -31.42
C ARG A 318 -1.12 48.76 -30.60
N LEU A 319 -0.17 48.31 -29.78
CA LEU A 319 0.78 49.18 -29.08
C LEU A 319 1.61 49.99 -30.08
N ASP A 320 2.11 49.34 -31.13
CA ASP A 320 2.90 49.98 -32.17
C ASP A 320 2.07 50.96 -33.02
N GLU A 321 0.88 50.56 -33.47
CA GLU A 321 -0.06 51.42 -34.20
C GLU A 321 -0.45 52.68 -33.42
N SER A 322 -0.65 52.55 -32.10
CA SER A 322 -1.01 53.68 -31.25
C SER A 322 0.15 54.62 -30.96
N GLY A 323 1.41 54.14 -31.04
CA GLY A 323 2.62 54.87 -30.66
C GLY A 323 2.64 55.42 -29.22
N ALA A 324 1.65 55.03 -28.40
CA ALA A 324 1.30 55.70 -27.16
C ALA A 324 2.23 55.33 -26.00
N TRP A 325 2.98 54.24 -26.15
CA TRP A 325 3.99 53.77 -25.20
C TRP A 325 5.11 54.77 -24.90
N ARG A 326 5.36 55.73 -25.79
CA ARG A 326 6.38 56.77 -25.61
C ARG A 326 5.99 57.86 -24.60
N GLN A 327 4.70 57.97 -24.27
CA GLN A 327 4.16 59.06 -23.46
C GLN A 327 3.73 58.63 -22.05
N TRP A 328 3.81 57.35 -21.74
CA TRP A 328 3.29 56.80 -20.48
C TRP A 328 4.34 56.76 -19.38
N GLU A 329 3.91 57.06 -18.17
CA GLU A 329 4.71 56.83 -16.97
C GLU A 329 4.52 55.39 -16.47
N PRO A 330 5.57 54.76 -15.91
CA PRO A 330 5.46 53.40 -15.41
C PRO A 330 4.46 53.30 -14.25
N VAL A 331 3.57 52.32 -14.32
CA VAL A 331 2.67 51.91 -13.22
C VAL A 331 3.33 50.76 -12.46
N ARG A 332 3.34 50.85 -11.13
CA ARG A 332 3.81 49.73 -10.29
C ARG A 332 2.67 48.71 -10.14
N VAL A 333 2.97 47.48 -10.48
CA VAL A 333 2.08 46.34 -10.31
C VAL A 333 2.70 45.43 -9.26
N ALA A 334 1.99 45.21 -8.17
CA ALA A 334 2.35 44.23 -7.16
C ALA A 334 1.79 42.87 -7.59
N TRP A 335 2.69 41.95 -7.94
CA TRP A 335 2.33 40.57 -8.23
C TRP A 335 2.21 39.79 -6.93
N GLY A 336 1.05 39.19 -6.70
CA GLY A 336 0.75 38.33 -5.57
C GLY A 336 1.03 36.85 -5.86
N GLN A 337 0.53 35.99 -4.97
CA GLN A 337 0.66 34.54 -5.12
C GLN A 337 -0.12 34.03 -6.34
N VAL A 338 0.38 32.94 -6.94
CA VAL A 338 -0.32 32.24 -8.03
C VAL A 338 -1.60 31.66 -7.47
N ASP A 339 -2.73 32.03 -8.08
CA ASP A 339 -4.02 31.49 -7.71
C ASP A 339 -4.07 30.00 -8.08
N PRO A 340 -4.33 29.09 -7.12
CA PRO A 340 -4.32 27.65 -7.39
C PRO A 340 -5.47 27.19 -8.31
N LYS A 341 -6.43 28.06 -8.63
CA LYS A 341 -7.58 27.75 -9.50
C LYS A 341 -7.37 28.17 -10.95
N THR A 342 -6.67 29.28 -11.19
CA THR A 342 -6.49 29.87 -12.52
C THR A 342 -5.06 29.70 -13.03
N ASP A 343 -4.12 29.29 -12.16
CA ASP A 343 -2.70 29.15 -12.46
C ASP A 343 -2.08 30.47 -12.97
N MET A 344 -2.72 31.59 -12.64
CA MET A 344 -2.29 32.95 -12.98
C MET A 344 -1.87 33.67 -11.70
N PRO A 345 -0.79 34.48 -11.74
CA PRO A 345 -0.43 35.31 -10.61
C PRO A 345 -1.53 36.34 -10.36
N THR A 346 -2.00 36.43 -9.12
CA THR A 346 -2.81 37.57 -8.69
C THR A 346 -2.01 38.85 -8.90
N PHE A 347 -2.65 39.93 -9.30
CA PHE A 347 -1.99 41.23 -9.42
C PHE A 347 -2.84 42.30 -8.77
N HIS A 348 -2.18 43.20 -8.06
CA HIS A 348 -2.78 44.41 -7.53
C HIS A 348 -2.07 45.60 -8.17
N VAL A 349 -2.84 46.49 -8.78
CA VAL A 349 -2.32 47.75 -9.33
C VAL A 349 -2.34 48.79 -8.21
N GLU A 350 -1.20 49.42 -7.93
CA GLU A 350 -1.15 50.51 -6.93
C GLU A 350 -1.99 51.72 -7.38
N GLU A 351 -2.57 52.44 -6.43
CA GLU A 351 -3.47 53.58 -6.70
C GLU A 351 -2.76 54.65 -7.55
N CYS A 352 -3.39 55.01 -8.67
CA CYS A 352 -2.82 55.90 -9.68
C CYS A 352 -3.11 57.37 -9.36
N ASN A 353 -2.09 58.11 -8.92
CA ASN A 353 -2.23 59.54 -8.58
C ASN A 353 -1.98 60.51 -9.75
N LYS A 354 -1.49 60.01 -10.89
CA LYS A 354 -1.09 60.84 -12.03
C LYS A 354 -1.94 60.59 -13.28
N ALA A 355 -2.23 61.66 -14.03
CA ALA A 355 -2.99 61.59 -15.27
C ALA A 355 -2.35 60.70 -16.36
N GLY A 356 -1.03 60.50 -16.33
CA GLY A 356 -0.34 59.57 -17.23
C GLY A 356 -0.63 58.10 -16.91
N GLN A 357 -0.81 57.75 -15.64
CA GLN A 357 -1.08 56.38 -15.18
C GLN A 357 -2.54 55.97 -15.44
N THR A 358 -3.49 56.89 -15.27
CA THR A 358 -4.90 56.65 -15.60
C THR A 358 -5.11 56.45 -17.10
N ARG A 359 -4.37 57.16 -17.95
CA ARG A 359 -4.36 56.94 -19.40
C ARG A 359 -3.82 55.56 -19.79
N LEU A 360 -2.77 55.08 -19.12
CA LEU A 360 -2.25 53.72 -19.33
C LEU A 360 -3.28 52.66 -18.95
N LEU A 361 -3.99 52.82 -17.82
CA LEU A 361 -5.01 51.86 -17.37
C LEU A 361 -6.22 51.81 -18.29
N THR A 362 -6.77 52.98 -18.64
CA THR A 362 -7.88 53.08 -19.61
C THR A 362 -7.51 52.51 -20.98
N TRP A 363 -6.25 52.68 -21.40
CA TRP A 363 -5.75 52.03 -22.60
C TRP A 363 -5.55 50.51 -22.42
N ALA A 364 -5.08 50.04 -21.27
CA ALA A 364 -4.96 48.62 -20.99
C ALA A 364 -6.33 47.91 -20.96
N GLU A 365 -7.36 48.56 -20.43
CA GLU A 365 -8.75 48.10 -20.49
C GLU A 365 -9.25 47.96 -21.94
N SER A 366 -8.76 48.82 -22.84
CA SER A 366 -9.09 48.73 -24.27
C SER A 366 -8.57 47.47 -24.95
N PHE A 367 -7.59 46.75 -24.36
CA PHE A 367 -7.14 45.46 -24.87
C PHE A 367 -8.14 44.32 -24.68
N ARG A 368 -9.14 44.51 -23.81
CA ARG A 368 -10.23 43.55 -23.65
C ARG A 368 -11.29 43.78 -24.74
N ASP A 369 -10.90 43.52 -25.99
CA ASP A 369 -11.75 43.70 -27.16
C ASP A 369 -12.82 42.59 -27.25
N PRO A 370 -14.12 42.91 -27.05
CA PRO A 370 -15.19 41.91 -27.08
C PRO A 370 -15.42 41.34 -28.49
N GLU A 371 -14.98 42.01 -29.56
CA GLU A 371 -15.07 41.46 -30.91
C GLU A 371 -13.99 40.42 -31.18
N TRP A 372 -12.75 40.67 -30.75
CA TRP A 372 -11.67 39.69 -30.87
C TRP A 372 -11.98 38.42 -30.10
N ILE A 373 -12.50 38.54 -28.86
CA ILE A 373 -12.93 37.38 -28.07
C ILE A 373 -13.98 36.57 -28.82
N ARG A 374 -14.96 37.24 -29.45
CA ARG A 374 -16.00 36.57 -30.25
C ARG A 374 -15.42 35.87 -31.49
N ARG A 375 -14.50 36.52 -32.21
CA ARG A 375 -13.86 35.95 -33.41
C ARG A 375 -13.00 34.74 -33.06
N GLU A 376 -12.16 34.83 -32.03
CA GLU A 376 -11.33 33.69 -31.60
C GLU A 376 -12.15 32.55 -31.01
N ALA A 377 -13.19 32.87 -30.24
CA ALA A 377 -14.12 31.85 -29.77
C ALA A 377 -14.77 31.12 -30.95
N ALA A 378 -15.27 31.85 -31.95
CA ALA A 378 -15.85 31.28 -33.17
C ALA A 378 -14.84 30.40 -33.92
N PHE A 379 -13.63 30.90 -34.16
CA PHE A 379 -12.56 30.15 -34.83
C PHE A 379 -12.22 28.84 -34.10
N HIS A 380 -12.05 28.88 -32.77
CA HIS A 380 -11.76 27.68 -31.99
C HIS A 380 -12.95 26.72 -31.93
N THR A 381 -14.19 27.21 -31.87
CA THR A 381 -15.37 26.33 -31.95
C THR A 381 -15.48 25.63 -33.30
N GLU A 382 -15.20 26.33 -34.41
CA GLU A 382 -15.17 25.73 -35.75
C GLU A 382 -14.02 24.73 -35.88
N ALA A 383 -12.83 25.04 -35.34
CA ALA A 383 -11.69 24.13 -35.35
C ALA A 383 -11.98 22.83 -34.58
N VAL A 384 -12.61 22.91 -33.41
CA VAL A 384 -13.06 21.73 -32.65
C VAL A 384 -14.10 20.94 -33.45
N HIS A 385 -15.06 21.62 -34.06
CA HIS A 385 -16.07 20.99 -34.90
C HIS A 385 -15.43 20.25 -36.10
N GLN A 386 -14.43 20.83 -36.76
CA GLN A 386 -13.69 20.18 -37.85
C GLN A 386 -12.87 18.97 -37.38
N LEU A 387 -12.24 19.05 -36.21
CA LEU A 387 -11.50 17.91 -35.63
C LEU A 387 -12.45 16.73 -35.34
N ASN A 388 -13.64 17.01 -34.81
CA ASN A 388 -14.65 16.00 -34.54
C ASN A 388 -15.29 15.39 -35.80
N GLN A 389 -15.19 16.07 -36.94
CA GLN A 389 -15.66 15.57 -38.24
C GLN A 389 -14.64 14.70 -38.97
N LYS A 390 -13.37 14.67 -38.55
CA LYS A 390 -12.39 13.76 -39.15
C LYS A 390 -12.71 12.32 -38.74
N PRO A 391 -12.84 11.39 -39.71
CA PRO A 391 -13.21 10.00 -39.45
C PRO A 391 -12.14 9.22 -38.68
#